data_AF-A0AAQ4D929-F1
#
_entry.id   AF-A0AAQ4D929-F1
#
_cell.length_a   1.000
_cell.length_b   1.000
_cell.length_c   1.000
_cell.angle_alpha   90.00
_cell.angle_beta   90.00
_cell.angle_gamma   90.00
#
_symmetry.space_group_name_H-M   'P 1'
#
loop_
_entity.id
_entity.type
_entity.pdbx_description
1 polymer ?
#
loop_
_entity_poly.entity_id
_entity_poly.type
_entity_poly.pdbx_seq_one_letter_code
_entity_poly.pdbx_strand_id
1 'polypeptide(L)'
;MWPVYVNERTVERVAKDCRSSRNIHTVHFCHQDHAVSRAFVRTLAADVAFNYVILSVTVVATMNREFLKDLFALQDTTRRNSTLVIRAAQFVSGGRRDRHSGNGGRALCGTNAYNNRRYGAEALDRVRGHVALPGRVAELASVSEAEATCMIRAAAAGLRGLHDFMRLAGVVQEHVVCFAREDCRPQLDTLGEYGWSLIRRYLFLDEIATPHRGDGERLSAMGGK
;
A
#
# COMPACT_ATOMS: atom_id res chain seq x y z
N MET A 1 -10.80 -42.16 2.26
CA MET A 1 -10.21 -40.87 1.83
C MET A 1 -8.76 -41.16 1.48
N TRP A 2 -8.41 -41.17 0.20
CA TRP A 2 -7.06 -41.52 -0.25
C TRP A 2 -6.10 -40.36 0.05
N PRO A 3 -4.89 -40.61 0.58
CA PRO A 3 -3.92 -39.55 0.81
C PRO A 3 -3.50 -38.95 -0.54
N VAL A 4 -3.77 -37.66 -0.72
CA VAL A 4 -3.23 -36.91 -1.86
C VAL A 4 -1.73 -36.80 -1.65
N TYR A 5 -0.95 -37.49 -2.47
CA TYR A 5 0.50 -37.45 -2.41
C TYR A 5 0.98 -36.06 -2.87
N VAL A 6 1.44 -35.23 -1.93
CA VAL A 6 1.99 -33.91 -2.24
C VAL A 6 3.46 -34.10 -2.60
N ASN A 7 3.75 -34.07 -3.90
CA ASN A 7 5.11 -34.08 -4.41
C ASN A 7 5.61 -32.65 -4.70
N GLU A 8 6.87 -32.51 -5.07
CA GLU A 8 7.52 -31.22 -5.35
C GLU A 8 6.80 -30.41 -6.45
N ARG A 9 6.27 -31.09 -7.49
CA ARG A 9 5.47 -30.43 -8.54
C ARG A 9 4.16 -29.86 -8.01
N THR A 10 3.52 -30.56 -7.07
CA THR A 10 2.31 -30.06 -6.40
C THR A 10 2.64 -28.83 -5.55
N VAL A 11 3.77 -28.83 -4.85
CA VAL A 11 4.26 -27.69 -4.06
C VAL A 11 4.48 -26.45 -4.95
N GLU A 12 5.17 -26.61 -6.07
CA GLU A 12 5.41 -25.51 -7.03
C GLU A 12 4.09 -24.97 -7.59
N ARG A 13 3.16 -25.86 -7.96
CA ARG A 13 1.84 -25.45 -8.46
C ARG A 13 1.08 -24.64 -7.41
N VAL A 14 1.02 -25.10 -6.16
CA VAL A 14 0.32 -24.38 -5.09
C VAL A 14 0.96 -23.03 -4.81
N ALA A 15 2.29 -22.94 -4.79
CA ALA A 15 2.98 -21.65 -4.61
C ALA A 15 2.65 -20.67 -5.75
N LYS A 16 2.63 -21.16 -7.00
CA LYS A 16 2.25 -20.39 -8.19
C LYS A 16 0.77 -19.96 -8.17
N ASP A 17 -0.11 -20.82 -7.69
CA ASP A 17 -1.52 -20.51 -7.51
C ASP A 17 -1.71 -19.44 -6.43
N CYS A 18 -0.96 -19.52 -5.31
CA CYS A 18 -0.94 -18.48 -4.29
C CYS A 18 -0.45 -17.14 -4.83
N ARG A 19 0.60 -17.15 -5.66
CA ARG A 19 1.15 -15.94 -6.30
C ARG A 19 0.14 -15.25 -7.20
N SER A 20 -0.58 -16.01 -8.02
CA SER A 20 -1.52 -15.47 -9.03
C SER A 20 -2.92 -15.22 -8.45
N SER A 21 -3.23 -15.80 -7.30
CA SER A 21 -4.51 -15.62 -6.64
C SER A 21 -4.71 -14.20 -6.13
N ARG A 22 -5.92 -13.70 -6.38
CA ARG A 22 -6.41 -12.43 -5.82
C ARG A 22 -7.29 -12.63 -4.59
N ASN A 23 -7.56 -13.88 -4.22
CA ASN A 23 -8.53 -14.24 -3.19
C ASN A 23 -7.92 -15.03 -2.02
N ILE A 24 -6.77 -15.68 -2.24
CA ILE A 24 -6.05 -16.41 -1.19
C ILE A 24 -5.28 -15.40 -0.36
N HIS A 25 -5.76 -15.16 0.86
CA HIS A 25 -5.16 -14.22 1.82
C HIS A 25 -4.55 -14.94 3.04
N THR A 26 -4.93 -16.19 3.27
CA THR A 26 -4.40 -17.02 4.34
C THR A 26 -3.97 -18.37 3.76
N VAL A 27 -2.78 -18.82 4.12
CA VAL A 27 -2.23 -20.10 3.67
C VAL A 27 -1.82 -20.91 4.90
N HIS A 28 -2.41 -22.09 5.07
CA HIS A 28 -1.99 -23.05 6.08
C HIS A 28 -1.41 -24.28 5.38
N PHE A 29 -0.12 -24.54 5.59
CA PHE A 29 0.57 -25.68 5.00
C PHE A 29 1.13 -26.58 6.09
N CYS A 30 0.72 -27.85 6.07
CA CYS A 30 1.20 -28.87 6.98
C CYS A 30 1.52 -30.13 6.15
N HIS A 31 2.76 -30.59 6.24
CA HIS A 31 3.20 -31.81 5.56
C HIS A 31 4.11 -32.63 6.47
N GLN A 32 3.96 -33.95 6.42
CA GLN A 32 4.75 -34.86 7.26
C GLN A 32 6.23 -34.87 6.88
N ASP A 33 6.51 -34.76 5.57
CA ASP A 33 7.86 -34.57 5.07
C ASP A 33 8.31 -33.10 5.18
N HIS A 34 9.38 -32.90 5.95
CA HIS A 34 10.00 -31.60 6.18
C HIS A 34 10.71 -31.03 4.95
N ALA A 35 11.21 -31.89 4.04
CA ALA A 35 11.80 -31.45 2.79
C ALA A 35 10.76 -30.77 1.90
N VAL A 36 9.56 -31.34 1.82
CA VAL A 36 8.41 -30.77 1.09
C VAL A 36 7.99 -29.43 1.69
N SER A 37 7.93 -29.34 3.03
CA SER A 37 7.61 -28.07 3.72
C SER A 37 8.66 -26.99 3.47
N ARG A 38 9.95 -27.35 3.41
CA ARG A 38 11.02 -26.42 3.06
C ARG A 38 10.92 -25.97 1.62
N ALA A 39 10.73 -26.89 0.67
CA ALA A 39 10.54 -26.56 -0.74
C ALA A 39 9.37 -25.59 -0.92
N PHE A 40 8.26 -25.82 -0.21
CA PHE A 40 7.11 -24.94 -0.23
C PHE A 40 7.42 -23.53 0.27
N VAL A 41 8.04 -23.39 1.45
CA VAL A 41 8.39 -22.07 1.99
C VAL A 41 9.36 -21.34 1.07
N ARG A 42 10.38 -22.02 0.55
CA ARG A 42 11.36 -21.42 -0.35
C ARG A 42 10.72 -20.90 -1.63
N THR A 43 9.89 -21.71 -2.29
CA THR A 43 9.21 -21.33 -3.53
C THR A 43 8.22 -20.20 -3.27
N LEU A 44 7.41 -20.32 -2.22
CA LEU A 44 6.42 -19.30 -1.89
C LEU A 44 7.07 -17.97 -1.52
N ALA A 45 8.13 -17.96 -0.69
CA ALA A 45 8.84 -16.74 -0.30
C ALA A 45 9.39 -15.97 -1.51
N ALA A 46 9.94 -16.67 -2.51
CA ALA A 46 10.42 -16.06 -3.74
C ALA A 46 9.27 -15.46 -4.58
N ASP A 47 8.12 -16.12 -4.59
CA ASP A 47 6.98 -15.77 -5.46
C ASP A 47 6.08 -14.67 -4.88
N VAL A 48 5.96 -14.57 -3.55
CA VAL A 48 4.99 -13.68 -2.90
C VAL A 48 5.53 -12.31 -2.53
N ALA A 49 6.82 -12.03 -2.74
CA ALA A 49 7.43 -10.73 -2.45
C ALA A 49 6.68 -9.55 -3.11
N PHE A 50 6.03 -9.80 -4.25
CA PHE A 50 5.22 -8.83 -5.00
C PHE A 50 3.70 -9.05 -4.89
N ASN A 51 3.28 -10.10 -4.18
CA ASN A 51 1.87 -10.38 -3.92
C ASN A 51 1.47 -9.63 -2.63
N TYR A 52 0.55 -8.67 -2.76
CA TYR A 52 0.02 -7.91 -1.61
C TYR A 52 -1.22 -8.55 -0.99
N VAL A 53 -1.66 -9.70 -1.50
CA VAL A 53 -2.93 -10.36 -1.16
C VAL A 53 -2.79 -11.29 0.04
N ILE A 54 -1.64 -11.95 0.16
CA ILE A 54 -1.37 -12.90 1.25
C ILE A 54 -1.03 -12.13 2.53
N LEU A 55 -1.86 -12.31 3.55
CA LEU A 55 -1.79 -11.62 4.84
C LEU A 55 -1.25 -12.51 5.96
N SER A 56 -1.44 -13.83 5.85
CA SER A 56 -0.99 -14.78 6.85
C SER A 56 -0.56 -16.09 6.20
N VAL A 57 0.59 -16.61 6.64
CA VAL A 57 1.06 -17.93 6.25
C VAL A 57 1.50 -18.68 7.50
N THR A 58 0.94 -19.86 7.71
CA THR A 58 1.34 -20.77 8.77
C THR A 58 1.89 -22.04 8.15
N VAL A 59 3.14 -22.38 8.49
CA VAL A 59 3.78 -23.62 8.06
C VAL A 59 4.23 -24.41 9.27
N VAL A 60 3.91 -25.70 9.30
CA VAL A 60 4.36 -26.63 10.35
C VAL A 60 5.52 -27.47 9.80
N ALA A 61 6.73 -27.27 10.34
CA ALA A 61 7.91 -28.04 9.95
C ALA A 61 8.97 -28.04 11.08
N THR A 62 9.95 -28.95 11.01
CA THR A 62 11.14 -28.87 11.87
C THR A 62 11.96 -27.64 11.51
N MET A 63 12.34 -26.90 12.54
CA MET A 63 13.10 -25.66 12.39
C MET A 63 14.57 -25.97 12.13
N ASN A 64 15.08 -25.54 10.97
CA ASN A 64 16.50 -25.46 10.71
C ASN A 64 16.88 -24.06 10.19
N ARG A 65 18.16 -23.70 10.20
CA ARG A 65 18.60 -22.33 9.91
C ARG A 65 18.20 -21.82 8.53
N GLU A 66 18.27 -22.67 7.51
CA GLU A 66 17.88 -22.32 6.12
C GLU A 66 16.36 -22.13 6.01
N PHE A 67 15.58 -23.05 6.57
CA PHE A 67 14.12 -22.94 6.61
C PHE A 67 13.67 -21.67 7.33
N LEU A 68 14.31 -21.32 8.44
CA LEU A 68 14.01 -20.10 9.19
C LEU A 68 14.24 -18.85 8.34
N LYS A 69 15.31 -18.80 7.54
CA LYS A 69 15.59 -17.65 6.66
C LYS A 69 14.44 -17.42 5.66
N ASP A 70 14.01 -18.47 4.97
CA ASP A 70 12.94 -18.36 3.98
C ASP A 70 11.58 -18.10 4.67
N LEU A 71 11.35 -18.70 5.83
CA LEU A 71 10.15 -18.45 6.65
C LEU A 71 10.09 -17.00 7.13
N PHE A 72 11.22 -16.41 7.55
CA PHE A 72 11.27 -15.00 7.95
C PHE A 72 10.98 -14.08 6.78
N ALA A 73 11.54 -14.34 5.59
CA ALA A 73 11.23 -13.55 4.39
C ALA A 73 9.74 -13.59 4.04
N LEU A 74 9.13 -14.77 4.17
CA LEU A 74 7.70 -14.96 3.98
C LEU A 74 6.87 -14.22 5.04
N GLN A 75 7.25 -14.32 6.32
CA GLN A 75 6.59 -13.62 7.42
C GLN A 75 6.73 -12.09 7.33
N ASP A 76 7.87 -11.58 6.88
CA ASP A 76 8.04 -10.15 6.65
C ASP A 76 7.15 -9.64 5.52
N THR A 77 6.98 -10.43 4.46
CA THR A 77 6.08 -10.09 3.36
C THR A 77 4.62 -10.02 3.84
N THR A 78 4.16 -11.02 4.59
CA THR A 78 2.79 -11.05 5.11
C THR A 78 2.54 -9.99 6.17
N ARG A 79 3.54 -9.69 7.02
CA ARG A 79 3.51 -8.58 7.98
C ARG A 79 3.40 -7.24 7.26
N ARG A 80 4.18 -7.01 6.20
CA ARG A 80 4.11 -5.79 5.37
C ARG A 80 2.70 -5.63 4.76
N ASN A 81 2.17 -6.69 4.15
CA ASN A 81 0.85 -6.68 3.52
C ASN A 81 -0.26 -6.40 4.53
N SER A 82 -0.24 -7.10 5.67
CA SER A 82 -1.18 -6.86 6.78
C SER A 82 -1.12 -5.42 7.30
N THR A 83 0.09 -4.88 7.43
CA THR A 83 0.29 -3.48 7.84
C THR A 83 -0.31 -2.50 6.83
N LEU A 84 -0.20 -2.76 5.53
CA LEU A 84 -0.82 -1.93 4.49
C LEU A 84 -2.34 -1.96 4.61
N VAL A 85 -2.95 -3.14 4.75
CA VAL A 85 -4.41 -3.27 4.91
C VAL A 85 -4.89 -2.55 6.17
N ILE A 86 -4.18 -2.67 7.30
CA ILE A 86 -4.51 -1.96 8.54
C ILE A 86 -4.43 -0.44 8.37
N ARG A 87 -3.35 0.08 7.77
CA ARG A 87 -3.18 1.53 7.54
C ARG A 87 -4.24 2.10 6.59
N ALA A 88 -4.52 1.38 5.50
CA ALA A 88 -5.58 1.76 4.58
C ALA A 88 -6.95 1.78 5.30
N ALA A 89 -7.22 0.78 6.12
CA ALA A 89 -8.46 0.72 6.87
C ALA A 89 -8.57 1.86 7.90
N GLN A 90 -7.49 2.18 8.63
CA GLN A 90 -7.45 3.32 9.54
C GLN A 90 -7.66 4.66 8.82
N PHE A 91 -7.09 4.84 7.63
CA PHE A 91 -7.31 6.04 6.82
C PHE A 91 -8.79 6.20 6.43
N VAL A 92 -9.41 5.12 5.93
CA VAL A 92 -10.82 5.12 5.52
C VAL A 92 -11.74 5.36 6.74
N SER A 93 -11.46 4.69 7.86
CA SER A 93 -12.24 4.81 9.10
C SER A 93 -12.03 6.16 9.81
N GLY A 94 -10.83 6.73 9.75
CA GLY A 94 -10.48 8.01 10.37
C GLY A 94 -11.28 9.19 9.80
N GLY A 95 -11.67 9.13 8.53
CA GLY A 95 -12.51 10.14 7.89
C GLY A 95 -13.91 10.31 8.50
N ARG A 96 -14.41 9.35 9.31
CA ARG A 96 -15.66 9.50 10.06
C ARG A 96 -15.54 10.45 11.26
N ARG A 97 -14.37 10.50 11.91
CA ARG A 97 -14.15 11.33 13.11
C ARG A 97 -13.95 12.81 12.76
N ASP A 98 -13.35 13.08 11.60
CA ASP A 98 -13.13 14.46 11.14
C ASP A 98 -14.40 15.12 10.57
N ARG A 99 -15.40 14.34 10.14
CA ARG A 99 -16.65 14.86 9.53
C ARG A 99 -17.72 15.30 10.55
N HIS A 100 -17.62 14.88 11.81
CA HIS A 100 -18.55 15.30 12.87
C HIS A 100 -18.07 16.52 13.66
N SER A 101 -16.85 17.01 13.40
CA SER A 101 -16.43 18.32 13.88
C SER A 101 -16.81 19.33 12.80
N GLY A 102 -17.93 20.04 13.00
CA GLY A 102 -18.41 21.13 12.14
C GLY A 102 -17.51 22.36 12.09
N ASN A 103 -16.20 22.20 12.31
CA ASN A 103 -15.20 23.23 12.11
C ASN A 103 -14.35 22.86 10.89
N GLY A 104 -14.68 23.48 9.76
CA GLY A 104 -13.75 23.55 8.65
C GLY A 104 -12.39 24.06 9.13
N GLY A 105 -11.32 23.41 8.68
CA GLY A 105 -10.00 24.05 8.64
C GLY A 105 -9.26 24.22 9.97
N ARG A 106 -9.20 23.20 10.84
CA ARG A 106 -7.99 23.01 11.64
C ARG A 106 -7.22 21.79 11.17
N ALA A 107 -6.32 22.06 10.22
CA ALA A 107 -5.17 21.24 9.95
C ALA A 107 -4.59 20.74 11.29
N LEU A 108 -4.50 19.41 11.44
CA LEU A 108 -3.72 18.81 12.50
C LEU A 108 -2.25 19.20 12.24
N CYS A 109 -1.85 20.36 12.75
CA CYS A 109 -0.51 20.94 12.69
C CYS A 109 0.47 20.18 13.60
N GLY A 110 0.56 18.87 13.40
CA GLY A 110 1.66 18.05 13.87
C GLY A 110 2.17 17.24 12.69
N THR A 111 3.47 17.29 12.43
CA THR A 111 4.16 16.48 11.39
C THR A 111 3.75 15.00 11.45
N ASN A 112 3.52 14.47 12.65
CA ASN A 112 3.04 13.09 12.85
C ASN A 112 1.63 12.82 12.30
N ALA A 113 0.70 13.76 12.41
CA ALA A 113 -0.68 13.58 11.93
C ALA A 113 -0.74 13.66 10.40
N TYR A 114 0.00 14.60 9.80
CA TYR A 114 0.14 14.70 8.35
C TYR A 114 0.79 13.45 7.76
N ASN A 115 1.92 13.01 8.33
CA ASN A 115 2.62 11.81 7.89
C ASN A 115 1.74 10.57 7.98
N ASN A 116 1.01 10.39 9.09
CA ASN A 116 0.09 9.26 9.25
C ASN A 116 -1.03 9.26 8.20
N ARG A 117 -1.56 10.44 7.86
CA ARG A 117 -2.60 10.55 6.83
C ARG A 117 -2.06 10.23 5.44
N ARG A 118 -0.85 10.70 5.11
CA ARG A 118 -0.17 10.36 3.86
C ARG A 118 0.15 8.86 3.76
N TYR A 119 0.75 8.27 4.79
CA TYR A 119 1.04 6.83 4.82
C TYR A 119 -0.22 5.97 4.70
N GLY A 120 -1.33 6.42 5.30
CA GLY A 120 -2.63 5.77 5.15
C GLY A 120 -3.21 5.88 3.74
N ALA A 121 -3.05 7.04 3.09
CA ALA A 121 -3.46 7.26 1.72
C ALA A 121 -2.64 6.44 0.71
N GLU A 122 -1.31 6.37 0.89
CA GLU A 122 -0.40 5.51 0.12
C GLU A 122 -0.81 4.04 0.24
N ALA A 123 -1.10 3.58 1.47
CA ALA A 123 -1.56 2.23 1.70
C ALA A 123 -2.89 1.96 0.99
N LEU A 124 -3.85 2.89 1.05
CA LEU A 124 -5.13 2.79 0.34
C LEU A 124 -4.92 2.71 -1.19
N ASP A 125 -4.07 3.54 -1.78
CA ASP A 125 -3.86 3.52 -3.24
C ASP A 125 -3.30 2.16 -3.70
N ARG A 126 -2.45 1.51 -2.88
CA ARG A 126 -1.91 0.18 -3.15
C ARG A 126 -2.91 -0.96 -2.92
N VAL A 127 -3.77 -0.90 -1.90
CA VAL A 127 -4.61 -2.04 -1.49
C VAL A 127 -6.11 -1.85 -1.68
N ARG A 128 -6.57 -0.76 -2.31
CA ARG A 128 -8.02 -0.50 -2.54
C ARG A 128 -8.78 -1.61 -3.27
N GLY A 129 -8.09 -2.44 -4.06
CA GLY A 129 -8.67 -3.58 -4.78
C GLY A 129 -8.59 -4.90 -4.01
N HIS A 130 -8.08 -4.88 -2.77
CA HIS A 130 -7.82 -6.08 -1.97
C HIS A 130 -9.09 -6.61 -1.31
N VAL A 131 -9.34 -7.91 -1.42
CA VAL A 131 -10.58 -8.56 -0.94
C VAL A 131 -10.76 -8.50 0.58
N ALA A 132 -9.67 -8.55 1.36
CA ALA A 132 -9.75 -8.44 2.82
C ALA A 132 -9.93 -7.00 3.35
N LEU A 133 -9.77 -5.98 2.50
CA LEU A 133 -9.83 -4.59 2.96
C LEU A 133 -11.25 -4.19 3.45
N PRO A 134 -12.35 -4.52 2.74
CA PRO A 134 -13.70 -4.27 3.22
C PRO A 134 -13.97 -4.88 4.61
N GLY A 135 -13.62 -6.15 4.80
CA GLY A 135 -13.78 -6.82 6.09
C GLY A 135 -12.99 -6.12 7.21
N ARG A 136 -11.74 -5.72 6.94
CA ARG A 136 -10.93 -5.01 7.95
C ARG A 136 -11.46 -3.61 8.27
N VAL A 137 -11.98 -2.89 7.27
CA VAL A 137 -12.63 -1.59 7.47
C VAL A 137 -13.92 -1.76 8.29
N ALA A 138 -14.74 -2.76 7.96
CA ALA A 138 -15.97 -3.08 8.66
C ALA A 138 -15.72 -3.36 10.15
N GLU A 139 -14.72 -4.17 10.47
CA GLU A 139 -14.29 -4.47 11.83
C GLU A 139 -13.85 -3.21 12.58
N LEU A 140 -12.90 -2.44 12.02
CA LEU A 140 -12.31 -1.27 12.68
C LEU A 140 -13.27 -0.09 12.83
N ALA A 141 -14.21 0.10 11.89
CA ALA A 141 -15.23 1.14 11.96
C ALA A 141 -16.53 0.68 12.64
N SER A 142 -16.63 -0.61 13.00
CA SER A 142 -17.85 -1.24 13.52
C SER A 142 -19.07 -0.98 12.62
N VAL A 143 -18.91 -1.25 11.32
CA VAL A 143 -19.94 -1.06 10.28
C VAL A 143 -20.14 -2.33 9.47
N SER A 144 -21.18 -2.37 8.63
CA SER A 144 -21.37 -3.48 7.68
C SER A 144 -20.31 -3.48 6.58
N GLU A 145 -20.05 -4.65 5.98
CA GLU A 145 -19.10 -4.77 4.86
C GLU A 145 -19.53 -3.98 3.61
N ALA A 146 -20.84 -3.86 3.37
CA ALA A 146 -21.40 -3.03 2.30
C ALA A 146 -21.08 -1.54 2.54
N GLU A 147 -21.24 -1.08 3.78
CA GLU A 147 -20.89 0.29 4.16
C GLU A 147 -19.37 0.51 4.07
N ALA A 148 -18.56 -0.42 4.56
CA ALA A 148 -17.10 -0.38 4.43
C ALA A 148 -16.67 -0.27 2.96
N THR A 149 -17.29 -1.02 2.06
CA THR A 149 -17.05 -0.94 0.61
C THR A 149 -17.40 0.44 0.06
N CYS A 150 -18.51 1.05 0.50
CA CYS A 150 -18.87 2.41 0.13
C CYS A 150 -17.82 3.43 0.64
N MET A 151 -17.37 3.29 1.89
CA MET A 151 -16.34 4.15 2.46
C MET A 151 -15.02 4.06 1.70
N ILE A 152 -14.57 2.85 1.35
CA ILE A 152 -13.36 2.62 0.54
C ILE A 152 -13.50 3.32 -0.83
N ARG A 153 -14.65 3.16 -1.50
CA ARG A 153 -14.92 3.80 -2.80
C ARG A 153 -14.90 5.33 -2.70
N ALA A 154 -15.52 5.89 -1.66
CA ALA A 154 -15.54 7.33 -1.43
C ALA A 154 -14.13 7.88 -1.13
N ALA A 155 -13.35 7.20 -0.28
CA ALA A 155 -11.99 7.59 0.02
C ALA A 155 -11.08 7.52 -1.22
N ALA A 156 -11.22 6.46 -2.03
CA ALA A 156 -10.49 6.32 -3.28
C ALA A 156 -10.91 7.33 -4.35
N ALA A 157 -12.17 7.80 -4.34
CA ALA A 157 -12.61 8.90 -5.19
C ALA A 157 -11.95 10.22 -4.78
N GLY A 158 -11.84 10.50 -3.48
CA GLY A 158 -11.07 11.64 -2.97
C GLY A 158 -9.61 11.63 -3.44
N LEU A 159 -8.92 10.49 -3.35
CA LEU A 159 -7.52 10.35 -3.84
C LEU A 159 -7.36 10.43 -5.36
N ARG A 160 -8.45 10.28 -6.13
CA ARG A 160 -8.47 10.52 -7.58
C ARG A 160 -8.61 12.01 -7.92
N GLY A 161 -9.18 12.80 -7.00
CA GLY A 161 -9.23 14.25 -7.12
C GLY A 161 -7.83 14.83 -7.03
N LEU A 162 -7.50 15.72 -7.97
CA LEU A 162 -6.15 16.29 -8.07
C LEU A 162 -5.75 17.04 -6.78
N HIS A 163 -6.69 17.81 -6.22
CA HIS A 163 -6.42 18.67 -5.08
C HIS A 163 -6.08 17.90 -3.80
N ASP A 164 -6.85 16.87 -3.47
CA ASP A 164 -6.59 16.03 -2.29
C ASP A 164 -5.31 15.21 -2.47
N PHE A 165 -5.02 14.73 -3.69
CA PHE A 165 -3.76 14.06 -4.01
C PHE A 165 -2.56 15.00 -3.82
N MET A 166 -2.58 16.18 -4.45
CA MET A 166 -1.49 17.17 -4.35
C MET A 166 -1.24 17.58 -2.90
N ARG A 167 -2.31 17.86 -2.13
CA ARG A 167 -2.22 18.17 -0.71
C ARG A 167 -1.54 17.06 0.10
N LEU A 168 -1.90 15.79 -0.16
CA LEU A 168 -1.30 14.62 0.52
C LEU A 168 0.13 14.33 0.05
N ALA A 169 0.44 14.62 -1.21
CA ALA A 169 1.80 14.54 -1.74
C ALA A 169 2.71 15.65 -1.19
N GLY A 170 2.14 16.71 -0.61
CA GLY A 170 2.87 17.90 -0.20
C GLY A 170 3.23 18.81 -1.38
N VAL A 171 2.61 18.57 -2.54
CA VAL A 171 2.72 19.41 -3.72
C VAL A 171 1.74 20.54 -3.55
N VAL A 172 2.25 21.73 -3.24
CA VAL A 172 1.46 22.96 -3.32
C VAL A 172 1.69 23.50 -4.74
N GLN A 173 0.62 23.76 -5.49
CA GLN A 173 0.70 24.21 -6.88
C GLN A 173 1.56 25.47 -7.02
N GLU A 174 1.56 26.35 -6.00
CA GLU A 174 2.39 27.55 -5.90
C GLU A 174 3.89 27.29 -5.68
N HIS A 175 4.29 26.04 -5.43
CA HIS A 175 5.67 25.63 -5.12
C HIS A 175 6.24 24.59 -6.11
N VAL A 176 5.53 24.26 -7.20
CA VAL A 176 6.13 23.51 -8.30
C VAL A 176 6.93 24.50 -9.14
N VAL A 177 8.25 24.49 -8.99
CA VAL A 177 9.16 25.33 -9.77
C VAL A 177 9.94 24.42 -10.72
N CYS A 178 9.79 24.63 -12.02
CA CYS A 178 10.62 23.98 -13.01
C CYS A 178 11.89 24.81 -13.28
N PHE A 179 12.98 24.16 -13.66
CA PHE A 179 14.17 24.88 -14.12
C PHE A 179 13.85 25.61 -15.43
N ALA A 180 14.25 26.87 -15.53
CA ALA A 180 14.08 27.65 -16.74
C ALA A 180 14.69 26.93 -17.95
N ARG A 181 13.91 26.81 -19.03
CA ARG A 181 14.36 26.27 -20.32
C ARG A 181 14.11 27.30 -21.42
N GLU A 182 15.04 27.36 -22.37
CA GLU A 182 14.96 28.27 -23.52
C GLU A 182 14.07 27.72 -24.66
N ASP A 183 13.56 26.49 -24.54
CA ASP A 183 12.84 25.81 -25.62
C ASP A 183 11.34 26.11 -25.66
N CYS A 184 10.85 27.02 -24.81
CA CYS A 184 9.44 27.46 -24.71
C CYS A 184 8.42 26.32 -24.60
N ARG A 185 8.85 25.12 -24.20
CA ARG A 185 7.95 23.97 -24.06
C ARG A 185 7.17 24.07 -22.76
N PRO A 186 5.88 23.67 -22.75
CA PRO A 186 5.11 23.58 -21.51
C PRO A 186 5.84 22.67 -20.50
N GLN A 187 6.03 23.21 -19.29
CA GLN A 187 6.64 22.52 -18.15
C GLN A 187 5.56 22.15 -17.12
N LEU A 188 5.92 21.32 -16.13
CA LEU A 188 4.98 20.79 -15.13
C LEU A 188 4.24 21.89 -14.35
N ASP A 189 4.91 23.00 -14.07
CA ASP A 189 4.37 24.20 -13.41
C ASP A 189 3.38 24.99 -14.29
N THR A 190 3.50 24.88 -15.61
CA THR A 190 2.57 25.50 -16.58
C THR A 190 1.33 24.63 -16.88
N LEU A 191 1.24 23.42 -16.34
CA LEU A 191 0.09 22.54 -16.58
C LEU A 191 -1.14 23.00 -15.81
N GLY A 192 -2.26 23.13 -16.52
CA GLY A 192 -3.58 23.27 -15.89
C GLY A 192 -4.07 21.97 -15.22
N GLU A 193 -5.20 22.05 -14.54
CA GLU A 193 -5.81 20.93 -13.80
C GLU A 193 -6.00 19.66 -14.64
N TYR A 194 -6.36 19.81 -15.92
CA TYR A 194 -6.51 18.69 -16.85
C TYR A 194 -5.18 17.96 -17.11
N GLY A 195 -4.09 18.69 -17.34
CA GLY A 195 -2.77 18.11 -17.58
C GLY A 195 -2.25 17.35 -16.36
N TRP A 196 -2.41 17.94 -15.18
CA TRP A 196 -2.08 17.29 -13.92
C TRP A 196 -2.93 16.05 -13.65
N SER A 197 -4.22 16.08 -13.99
CA SER A 197 -5.11 14.92 -13.88
C SER A 197 -4.66 13.76 -14.79
N LEU A 198 -4.05 14.04 -15.95
CA LEU A 198 -3.44 13.02 -16.80
C LEU A 198 -2.16 12.45 -16.19
N ILE A 199 -1.29 13.30 -15.66
CA ILE A 199 -0.03 12.89 -15.02
C ILE A 199 -0.29 12.01 -13.78
N ARG A 200 -1.28 12.38 -12.95
CA ARG A 200 -1.70 11.61 -11.77
C ARG A 200 -2.03 10.15 -12.10
N ARG A 201 -2.52 9.85 -13.31
CA ARG A 201 -2.81 8.45 -13.72
C ARG A 201 -1.57 7.56 -13.72
N TYR A 202 -0.38 8.16 -13.76
CA TYR A 202 0.91 7.50 -13.82
C TYR A 202 1.76 7.69 -12.56
N LEU A 203 1.26 8.41 -11.55
CA LEU A 203 2.00 8.69 -10.31
C LEU A 203 1.25 8.15 -9.10
N PHE A 204 1.92 7.35 -8.29
CA PHE A 204 1.49 6.97 -6.95
C PHE A 204 2.11 7.89 -5.88
N LEU A 205 1.46 7.98 -4.71
CA LEU A 205 1.90 8.87 -3.62
C LEU A 205 3.29 8.48 -3.05
N ASP A 206 3.62 7.19 -3.09
CA ASP A 206 4.90 6.62 -2.65
C ASP A 206 6.05 6.89 -3.62
N GLU A 207 5.76 7.30 -4.86
CA GLU A 207 6.76 7.66 -5.87
C GLU A 207 7.21 9.13 -5.74
N ILE A 208 6.48 9.94 -4.97
CA ILE A 208 6.80 11.35 -4.76
C ILE A 208 7.71 11.47 -3.53
N ALA A 209 8.97 11.82 -3.74
CA ALA A 209 9.92 12.06 -2.66
C ALA A 209 9.39 13.12 -1.68
N THR A 210 9.52 12.88 -0.38
CA THR A 210 9.29 13.93 0.61
C THR A 210 10.48 14.90 0.58
N PRO A 211 10.27 16.22 0.62
CA PRO A 211 11.37 17.15 0.73
C PRO A 211 12.13 16.85 2.03
N HIS A 212 13.42 16.53 1.92
CA HIS A 212 14.28 16.44 3.10
C HIS A 212 14.40 17.84 3.71
N ARG A 213 14.41 17.91 5.05
CA ARG A 213 14.44 19.17 5.82
C ARG A 213 15.61 20.11 5.44
N GLY A 214 16.63 19.63 4.71
CA GLY A 214 17.77 20.41 4.21
C GLY A 214 17.67 20.89 2.76
N ASP A 215 16.66 20.47 1.98
CA ASP A 215 16.54 20.87 0.56
C ASP A 215 15.79 22.19 0.39
N GLY A 216 15.02 22.62 1.39
CA GLY A 216 14.35 23.92 1.41
C GLY A 216 15.31 25.10 1.41
N GLU A 217 16.43 25.00 2.15
CA GLU A 217 17.47 26.05 2.16
C GLU A 217 18.26 26.10 0.85
N ARG A 218 18.45 24.96 0.17
CA ARG A 218 19.12 24.90 -1.14
C ARG A 218 18.28 25.47 -2.26
N LEU A 219 16.96 25.26 -2.25
CA LEU A 219 16.05 25.79 -3.27
C LEU A 219 15.84 27.30 -3.11
N SER A 220 15.79 27.82 -1.88
CA SER A 220 15.77 29.28 -1.63
C SER A 220 17.06 29.99 -2.07
N ALA A 221 18.21 29.30 -2.02
CA ALA A 221 19.49 29.85 -2.49
C ALA A 221 19.64 29.87 -4.02
N MET A 222 18.82 29.11 -4.77
CA MET A 222 18.88 29.03 -6.23
C MET A 222 17.80 29.85 -6.95
N GLY A 223 16.79 30.35 -6.22
CA GLY A 223 15.76 31.27 -6.76
C GLY A 223 16.14 32.75 -6.72
N GLY A 224 17.38 33.08 -6.34
CA GLY A 224 17.90 34.44 -6.38
C GLY A 224 18.58 34.74 -7.71
N LYS A 225 17.79 35.11 -8.72
CA LYS A 225 18.17 36.04 -9.81
C LYS A 225 16.94 36.43 -10.62
#